data_AF-A0A4Z2J1N0-F1
#
_entry.id   AF-A0A4Z2J1N0-F1
#
_cell.length_a   1.000
_cell.length_b   1.000
_cell.length_c   1.000
_cell.angle_alpha   90.00
_cell.angle_beta   90.00
_cell.angle_gamma   90.00
#
_symmetry.space_group_name_H-M   'P 1'
#
loop_
_entity.id
_entity.type
_entity.pdbx_description
1 polymer ?
#
loop_
_entity_poly.entity_id
_entity_poly.type
_entity_poly.pdbx_seq_one_letter_code
_entity_poly.pdbx_strand_id
1 'polypeptide(L)'
;MHGFAGFQRRRLIPAPLPDSSSLGKKVGTAGQWVDLPPMSGPLKEPFEIKVYEIDDVERLQRRRLEETTEQPFQDVDTGLLYFNSKLKMLERRQQQVRELRAKYEVLLEELDDTKARLMMDPSKWMGEFEVDQHLDKESPEYLEALAQATEDLEFCVNLCKSRVMMVTCFDISLPKSGAQEGLREMEV
;
A
#
# COMPACT_ATOMS: atom_id res chain seq x y z
N MET A 1 -18.22 34.39 46.52
CA MET A 1 -18.88 35.26 45.52
C MET A 1 -18.54 34.72 44.13
N HIS A 2 -19.59 34.34 43.38
CA HIS A 2 -19.60 33.79 42.01
C HIS A 2 -19.04 32.35 41.88
N GLY A 3 -19.72 31.35 41.31
CA GLY A 3 -20.98 31.28 40.55
C GLY A 3 -20.85 30.10 39.58
N PHE A 4 -21.75 29.11 39.69
CA PHE A 4 -21.75 27.85 38.94
C PHE A 4 -22.06 28.04 37.44
N ALA A 5 -21.40 27.25 36.57
CA ALA A 5 -21.95 26.83 35.28
C ALA A 5 -21.44 25.41 34.95
N GLY A 6 -22.31 24.42 35.15
CA GLY A 6 -22.01 23.01 34.95
C GLY A 6 -21.98 22.61 33.47
N PHE A 7 -20.90 21.96 33.06
CA PHE A 7 -20.84 21.22 31.80
C PHE A 7 -21.63 19.91 31.94
N GLN A 8 -22.84 19.88 31.38
CA GLN A 8 -23.68 18.69 31.22
C GLN A 8 -22.98 17.66 30.32
N ARG A 9 -22.28 16.71 30.95
CA ARG A 9 -21.77 15.48 30.31
C ARG A 9 -22.94 14.58 29.98
N ARG A 10 -23.37 14.53 28.72
CA ARG A 10 -24.36 13.58 28.22
C ARG A 10 -23.79 12.15 28.27
N ARG A 11 -24.00 11.46 29.40
CA ARG A 11 -23.84 10.00 29.48
C ARG A 11 -25.15 9.39 29.01
N LEU A 12 -25.11 8.61 27.93
CA LEU A 12 -26.21 7.74 27.52
C LEU A 12 -26.31 6.62 28.57
N ILE A 13 -27.36 6.65 29.39
CA ILE A 13 -27.67 5.57 30.33
C ILE A 13 -28.63 4.60 29.60
N PRO A 14 -28.31 3.29 29.56
CA PRO A 14 -29.18 2.25 29.00
C PRO A 14 -30.55 2.24 29.66
N ALA A 15 -31.62 2.10 28.87
CA ALA A 15 -32.97 1.92 29.41
C ALA A 15 -33.05 0.57 30.16
N PRO A 16 -33.64 0.55 31.37
CA PRO A 16 -33.76 -0.66 32.19
C PRO A 16 -34.77 -1.66 31.59
N LEU A 17 -34.35 -2.92 31.57
CA LEU A 17 -35.17 -4.11 31.30
C LEU A 17 -36.26 -4.26 32.38
N PRO A 18 -37.50 -4.66 32.03
CA PRO A 18 -38.48 -5.10 33.02
C PRO A 18 -38.19 -6.54 33.46
N ASP A 19 -37.87 -6.74 34.74
CA ASP A 19 -37.74 -8.07 35.37
C ASP A 19 -38.84 -8.38 36.39
N SER A 20 -39.40 -9.59 36.21
CA SER A 20 -39.98 -10.54 37.17
C SER A 20 -41.28 -10.20 37.95
N SER A 21 -42.33 -11.01 37.72
CA SER A 21 -42.95 -11.89 38.74
C SER A 21 -44.44 -12.16 38.46
N SER A 22 -44.76 -13.35 37.96
CA SER A 22 -45.66 -14.23 38.70
C SER A 22 -45.37 -15.68 38.32
N LEU A 23 -45.13 -16.48 39.35
CA LEU A 23 -44.81 -17.89 39.28
C LEU A 23 -46.03 -18.68 38.79
N GLY A 24 -45.97 -19.23 37.59
CA GLY A 24 -47.03 -20.07 37.03
C GLY A 24 -46.44 -21.25 36.28
N LYS A 25 -46.06 -22.29 37.03
CA LYS A 25 -45.56 -23.58 36.54
C LYS A 25 -46.27 -24.04 35.26
N LYS A 26 -45.54 -24.22 34.16
CA LYS A 26 -45.88 -25.21 33.13
C LYS A 26 -44.68 -25.53 32.24
N VAL A 27 -44.41 -26.83 32.18
CA VAL A 27 -43.41 -27.50 31.35
C VAL A 27 -43.94 -27.61 29.92
N GLY A 28 -43.05 -27.45 28.95
CA GLY A 28 -43.28 -27.75 27.52
C GLY A 28 -43.67 -26.51 26.72
N THR A 29 -43.23 -26.27 25.48
CA THR A 29 -42.41 -27.02 24.54
C THR A 29 -41.89 -25.98 23.52
N ALA A 30 -40.82 -26.29 22.81
CA ALA A 30 -40.15 -25.50 21.78
C ALA A 30 -41.01 -24.54 20.92
N GLY A 31 -40.44 -23.38 20.59
CA GLY A 31 -40.74 -22.65 19.35
C GLY A 31 -41.83 -21.59 19.45
N GLN A 32 -41.48 -20.43 20.02
CA GLN A 32 -42.27 -19.20 19.90
C GLN A 32 -42.15 -18.64 18.48
N TRP A 33 -42.93 -19.20 17.55
CA TRP A 33 -43.10 -18.67 16.21
C TRP A 33 -44.18 -17.59 16.24
N VAL A 34 -43.74 -16.33 16.31
CA VAL A 34 -44.47 -15.08 15.97
C VAL A 34 -45.89 -14.96 16.55
N ASP A 35 -46.10 -14.00 17.47
CA ASP A 35 -47.38 -13.68 18.10
C ASP A 35 -48.53 -13.55 17.09
N LEU A 36 -49.25 -14.66 16.88
CA LEU A 36 -50.57 -14.67 16.30
C LEU A 36 -51.58 -14.77 17.45
N PRO A 37 -52.71 -14.06 17.39
CA PRO A 37 -53.75 -14.15 18.42
C PRO A 37 -54.16 -15.62 18.60
N PRO A 38 -54.38 -16.09 19.83
CA PRO A 38 -54.79 -17.48 20.07
C PRO A 38 -56.11 -17.74 19.34
N MET A 39 -56.06 -18.57 18.29
CA MET A 39 -57.21 -18.99 17.51
C MET A 39 -58.17 -19.78 18.43
N SER A 40 -59.18 -19.10 18.97
CA SER A 40 -60.23 -19.71 19.78
C SER A 40 -61.35 -20.25 18.87
N GLY A 41 -61.29 -21.54 18.54
CA GLY A 41 -62.40 -22.28 17.91
C GLY A 41 -61.97 -23.70 17.50
N PRO A 42 -62.86 -24.72 17.57
CA PRO A 42 -62.55 -26.05 17.07
C PRO A 42 -62.39 -25.96 15.55
N LEU A 43 -61.15 -26.11 15.05
CA LEU A 43 -60.82 -26.15 13.62
C LEU A 43 -61.51 -27.38 12.97
N LYS A 44 -62.78 -27.23 12.61
CA LYS A 44 -63.54 -28.22 11.84
C LYS A 44 -63.39 -27.91 10.35
N GLU A 45 -62.17 -27.96 9.86
CA GLU A 45 -61.93 -28.17 8.43
C GLU A 45 -60.59 -28.91 8.27
N PRO A 46 -60.58 -30.18 7.81
CA PRO A 46 -59.34 -30.89 7.57
C PRO A 46 -58.60 -30.19 6.43
N PHE A 47 -57.44 -29.62 6.73
CA PHE A 47 -56.58 -29.07 5.68
C PHE A 47 -55.98 -30.21 4.87
N GLU A 48 -56.17 -30.18 3.56
CA GLU A 48 -55.57 -31.14 2.64
C GLU A 48 -54.20 -30.62 2.22
N ILE A 49 -53.15 -31.30 2.67
CA ILE A 49 -51.79 -31.01 2.21
C ILE A 49 -51.69 -31.54 0.78
N LYS A 50 -51.64 -30.64 -0.20
CA LYS A 50 -51.39 -31.00 -1.60
C LYS A 50 -49.92 -31.35 -1.77
N VAL A 51 -49.63 -32.65 -1.81
CA VAL A 51 -48.30 -33.17 -2.13
C VAL A 51 -48.14 -33.13 -3.64
N TYR A 52 -47.30 -32.23 -4.13
CA TYR A 52 -46.88 -32.21 -5.53
C TYR A 52 -45.65 -33.11 -5.67
N GLU A 53 -45.66 -34.01 -6.66
CA GLU A 53 -44.46 -34.76 -7.04
C GLU A 53 -43.42 -33.77 -7.58
N ILE A 54 -42.21 -33.84 -7.02
CA ILE A 54 -41.11 -32.97 -7.43
C ILE A 54 -40.53 -33.57 -8.72
N ASP A 55 -41.08 -33.18 -9.87
CA ASP A 55 -40.74 -33.76 -11.18
C ASP A 55 -39.40 -33.28 -11.77
N ASP A 56 -38.62 -32.51 -11.00
CA ASP A 56 -37.48 -31.74 -11.50
C ASP A 56 -36.18 -31.95 -10.68
N VAL A 57 -36.06 -33.06 -9.96
CA VAL A 57 -34.85 -33.37 -9.16
C VAL A 57 -33.58 -33.40 -10.00
N GLU A 58 -33.64 -33.94 -11.22
CA GLU A 58 -32.49 -33.99 -12.14
C GLU A 58 -32.12 -32.60 -12.70
N ARG A 59 -33.10 -31.72 -12.94
CA ARG A 59 -32.84 -30.35 -13.39
C ARG A 59 -32.21 -29.52 -12.27
N LEU A 60 -32.65 -29.74 -11.03
CA LEU A 60 -32.08 -29.11 -9.85
C LEU A 60 -30.66 -29.65 -9.54
N GLN A 61 -30.44 -30.95 -9.74
CA GLN A 61 -29.12 -31.58 -9.61
C GLN A 61 -28.14 -31.15 -10.71
N ARG A 62 -28.61 -31.02 -11.97
CA ARG A 62 -27.79 -30.46 -13.07
C ARG A 62 -27.39 -29.02 -12.80
N ARG A 63 -28.33 -28.16 -12.38
CA ARG A 63 -28.00 -26.79 -11.93
C ARG A 63 -26.97 -26.79 -10.80
N ARG A 64 -27.14 -27.66 -9.79
CA ARG A 64 -26.19 -27.76 -8.67
C ARG A 64 -24.80 -28.23 -9.14
N LEU A 65 -24.73 -29.15 -10.09
CA LEU A 65 -23.48 -29.72 -10.62
C LEU A 65 -22.76 -28.74 -11.58
N GLU A 66 -23.50 -28.03 -12.42
CA GLU A 66 -22.98 -26.96 -13.28
C GLU A 66 -22.47 -25.78 -12.43
N GLU A 67 -23.20 -25.40 -11.39
CA GLU A 67 -22.80 -24.34 -10.43
C GLU A 67 -21.57 -24.72 -9.59
N THR A 68 -21.37 -26.02 -9.28
CA THR A 68 -20.17 -26.49 -8.57
C THR A 68 -18.97 -26.76 -9.49
N THR A 69 -19.19 -27.00 -10.78
CA THR A 69 -18.09 -27.22 -11.74
C THR A 69 -17.53 -25.90 -12.27
N GLU A 70 -18.35 -24.85 -12.34
CA GLU A 70 -17.91 -23.56 -12.90
C GLU A 70 -17.36 -22.56 -11.86
N GLN A 71 -17.67 -22.67 -10.55
CA GLN A 71 -17.31 -21.60 -9.60
C GLN A 71 -16.87 -22.02 -8.19
N PRO A 72 -15.74 -22.75 -8.05
CA PRO A 72 -14.89 -22.60 -6.85
C PRO A 72 -13.47 -22.13 -7.18
N PHE A 73 -13.01 -22.30 -8.43
CA PHE A 73 -11.61 -22.09 -8.80
C PHE A 73 -11.34 -20.77 -9.54
N GLN A 74 -12.35 -20.17 -10.19
CA GLN A 74 -12.19 -18.92 -10.95
C GLN A 74 -11.94 -17.71 -10.02
N ASP A 75 -12.56 -17.69 -8.85
CA ASP A 75 -12.36 -16.63 -7.83
C ASP A 75 -10.94 -16.68 -7.23
N VAL A 76 -10.41 -17.89 -7.03
CA VAL A 76 -9.05 -18.10 -6.52
C VAL A 76 -8.00 -17.72 -7.55
N ASP A 77 -8.17 -18.12 -8.82
CA ASP A 77 -7.22 -17.80 -9.89
C ASP A 77 -7.22 -16.29 -10.23
N THR A 78 -8.40 -15.68 -10.25
CA THR A 78 -8.54 -14.22 -10.41
C THR A 78 -7.93 -13.47 -9.23
N GLY A 79 -8.14 -13.97 -8.00
CA GLY A 79 -7.49 -13.46 -6.79
C GLY A 79 -5.97 -13.58 -6.87
N LEU A 80 -5.45 -14.74 -7.26
CA LEU A 80 -4.01 -14.98 -7.42
C LEU A 80 -3.39 -14.04 -8.46
N LEU A 81 -4.07 -13.80 -9.58
CA LEU A 81 -3.64 -12.87 -10.62
C LEU A 81 -3.62 -11.42 -10.12
N TYR A 82 -4.63 -11.00 -9.35
CA TYR A 82 -4.68 -9.69 -8.70
C TYR A 82 -3.52 -9.53 -7.70
N PHE A 83 -3.29 -10.52 -6.83
CA PHE A 83 -2.18 -10.52 -5.89
C PHE A 83 -0.83 -10.48 -6.61
N ASN A 84 -0.64 -11.27 -7.68
CA ASN A 84 0.58 -11.27 -8.47
C ASN A 84 0.84 -9.90 -9.11
N SER A 85 -0.20 -9.29 -9.68
CA SER A 85 -0.12 -7.96 -10.29
C SER A 85 0.22 -6.89 -9.25
N LYS A 86 -0.41 -6.96 -8.07
CA LYS A 86 -0.14 -6.07 -6.94
C LYS A 86 1.29 -6.24 -6.41
N LEU A 87 1.78 -7.47 -6.29
CA LEU A 87 3.15 -7.77 -5.89
C LEU A 87 4.16 -7.22 -6.89
N LYS A 88 3.95 -7.41 -8.20
CA LYS A 88 4.80 -6.85 -9.25
C LYS A 88 4.86 -5.32 -9.21
N MET A 89 3.74 -4.66 -8.92
CA MET A 89 3.73 -3.20 -8.76
C MET A 89 4.56 -2.75 -7.56
N LEU A 90 4.42 -3.43 -6.42
CA LEU A 90 5.22 -3.14 -5.22
C LEU A 90 6.71 -3.41 -5.46
N GLU A 91 7.05 -4.51 -6.10
CA GLU A 91 8.43 -4.87 -6.44
C GLU A 91 9.08 -3.82 -7.34
N ARG A 92 8.40 -3.38 -8.41
CA ARG A 92 8.89 -2.30 -9.29
C ARG A 92 9.13 -1.02 -8.53
N ARG A 93 8.20 -0.65 -7.64
CA ARG A 93 8.34 0.56 -6.83
C ARG A 93 9.53 0.47 -5.87
N GLN A 94 9.72 -0.67 -5.21
CA GLN A 94 10.87 -0.90 -4.35
C GLN A 94 12.19 -0.87 -5.13
N GLN A 95 12.19 -1.42 -6.34
CA GLN A 95 13.34 -1.34 -7.25
C GLN A 95 13.65 0.12 -7.61
N GLN A 96 12.64 0.94 -7.94
CA GLN A 96 12.82 2.36 -8.21
C GLN A 96 13.39 3.13 -7.00
N VAL A 97 12.92 2.87 -5.79
CA VAL A 97 13.49 3.48 -4.57
C VAL A 97 14.96 3.12 -4.41
N ARG A 98 15.32 1.85 -4.63
CA ARG A 98 16.72 1.40 -4.55
C ARG A 98 17.60 2.07 -5.60
N GLU A 99 17.13 2.17 -6.84
CA GLU A 99 17.85 2.82 -7.93
C GLU A 99 18.02 4.33 -7.68
N LEU A 100 16.97 5.02 -7.23
CA LEU A 100 17.02 6.44 -6.88
C LEU A 100 18.01 6.68 -5.74
N ARG A 101 18.00 5.84 -4.69
CA ARG A 101 18.99 5.94 -3.61
C ARG A 101 20.41 5.74 -4.11
N ALA A 102 20.65 4.73 -4.94
CA ALA A 102 21.98 4.51 -5.50
C ALA A 102 22.46 5.72 -6.31
N LYS A 103 21.57 6.32 -7.11
CA LYS A 103 21.88 7.56 -7.84
C LYS A 103 22.18 8.73 -6.91
N TYR A 104 21.38 8.91 -5.86
CA TYR A 104 21.57 9.96 -4.87
C TYR A 104 22.93 9.88 -4.19
N GLU A 105 23.36 8.68 -3.76
CA GLU A 105 24.70 8.48 -3.15
C GLU A 105 25.83 8.77 -4.14
N VAL A 106 25.71 8.32 -5.40
CA VAL A 106 26.71 8.61 -6.43
C VAL A 106 26.80 10.12 -6.70
N LEU A 107 25.66 10.82 -6.77
CA LEU A 107 25.66 12.26 -6.98
C LEU A 107 26.25 13.03 -5.78
N LEU A 108 26.11 12.52 -4.55
CA LEU A 108 26.77 13.10 -3.37
C LEU A 108 28.29 12.97 -3.46
N GLU A 109 28.79 11.81 -3.88
CA GLU A 109 30.23 11.59 -4.11
C GLU A 109 30.75 12.51 -5.24
N GLU A 110 30.05 12.57 -6.37
CA GLU A 110 30.41 13.48 -7.47
C GLU A 110 30.38 14.96 -7.05
N LEU A 111 29.43 15.33 -6.20
CA LEU A 111 29.37 16.68 -5.64
C LEU A 111 30.60 16.98 -4.78
N ASP A 112 31.01 16.04 -3.92
CA ASP A 112 32.19 16.23 -3.06
C ASP A 112 33.48 16.32 -3.88
N ASP A 113 33.63 15.46 -4.90
CA ASP A 113 34.74 15.51 -5.85
C ASP A 113 34.82 16.86 -6.57
N THR A 114 33.69 17.38 -7.05
CA THR A 114 33.65 18.68 -7.73
C THR A 114 33.90 19.84 -6.76
N LYS A 115 33.40 19.76 -5.52
CA LYS A 115 33.72 20.72 -4.46
C LYS A 115 35.22 20.74 -4.17
N ALA A 116 35.86 19.59 -4.05
CA ALA A 116 37.30 19.47 -3.82
C ALA A 116 38.09 20.11 -4.97
N ARG A 117 37.69 19.86 -6.22
CA ARG A 117 38.31 20.49 -7.41
C ARG A 117 38.11 22.01 -7.46
N LEU A 118 36.97 22.49 -6.98
CA LEU A 118 36.67 23.93 -6.89
C LEU A 118 37.24 24.59 -5.62
N MET A 119 37.89 23.83 -4.73
CA MET A 119 38.32 24.25 -3.40
C MET A 119 37.21 24.96 -2.61
N MET A 120 35.98 24.40 -2.67
CA MET A 120 34.84 24.88 -1.89
C MET A 120 34.85 24.29 -0.48
N ASP A 121 34.21 24.96 0.47
CA ASP A 121 34.04 24.42 1.83
C ASP A 121 33.23 23.11 1.79
N PRO A 122 33.72 22.01 2.40
CA PRO A 122 33.00 20.72 2.43
C PRO A 122 31.65 20.81 3.13
N SER A 123 31.51 21.77 4.06
CA SER A 123 30.29 22.02 4.82
C SER A 123 29.19 22.71 4.01
N LYS A 124 29.48 23.22 2.81
CA LYS A 124 28.44 23.82 1.96
C LYS A 124 27.47 22.74 1.49
N TRP A 125 26.18 23.01 1.69
CA TRP A 125 25.07 22.15 1.30
C TRP A 125 24.96 20.82 2.09
N MET A 126 25.68 20.68 3.22
CA MET A 126 25.44 19.59 4.17
C MET A 126 24.05 19.79 4.80
N GLY A 127 23.06 19.02 4.33
CA GLY A 127 21.69 19.05 4.82
C GLY A 127 20.67 19.69 3.87
N GLU A 128 21.08 20.28 2.75
CA GLU A 128 20.13 20.85 1.78
C GLU A 128 19.42 19.77 0.96
N PHE A 129 20.06 18.61 0.80
CA PHE A 129 19.54 17.46 0.08
C PHE A 129 19.07 16.32 1.01
N GLU A 130 19.07 16.54 2.33
CA GLU A 130 18.70 15.49 3.28
C GLU A 130 17.20 15.18 3.21
N VAL A 131 16.88 13.94 2.83
CA VAL A 131 15.49 13.46 2.80
C VAL A 131 15.06 13.12 4.23
N ASP A 132 13.88 13.60 4.64
CA ASP A 132 13.35 13.43 5.99
C ASP A 132 13.39 11.95 6.45
N GLN A 133 14.15 11.72 7.52
CA GLN A 133 14.42 10.40 8.08
C GLN A 133 13.20 9.82 8.83
N HIS A 134 12.21 10.67 9.17
CA HIS A 134 10.96 10.26 9.79
C HIS A 134 9.91 9.75 8.79
N LEU A 135 10.13 9.98 7.49
CA LEU A 135 9.20 9.56 6.46
C LEU A 135 9.36 8.06 6.18
N ASP A 136 8.24 7.35 6.01
CA ASP A 136 8.27 5.92 5.76
C ASP A 136 8.93 5.64 4.40
N LYS A 137 9.99 4.83 4.41
CA LYS A 137 10.83 4.51 3.25
C LYS A 137 10.03 3.80 2.14
N GLU A 138 8.90 3.20 2.51
CA GLU A 138 7.98 2.51 1.61
C GLU A 138 6.75 3.36 1.24
N SER A 139 6.66 4.62 1.70
CA SER A 139 5.58 5.56 1.36
C SER A 139 5.85 6.30 0.04
N PRO A 140 4.80 6.63 -0.74
CA PRO A 140 4.97 7.28 -2.05
C PRO A 140 5.54 8.69 -1.88
N GLU A 141 5.21 9.35 -0.77
CA GLU A 141 5.75 10.65 -0.39
C GLU A 141 7.27 10.60 -0.21
N TYR A 142 7.83 9.52 0.35
CA TYR A 142 9.29 9.36 0.45
C TYR A 142 9.97 9.23 -0.90
N LEU A 143 9.37 8.48 -1.84
CA LEU A 143 9.90 8.33 -3.18
C LEU A 143 9.94 9.68 -3.91
N GLU A 144 8.87 10.47 -3.78
CA GLU A 144 8.79 11.81 -4.38
C GLU A 144 9.81 12.77 -3.76
N ALA A 145 9.90 12.80 -2.42
CA ALA A 145 10.90 13.62 -1.73
C ALA A 145 12.34 13.24 -2.11
N LEU A 146 12.64 11.95 -2.19
CA LEU A 146 13.94 11.45 -2.65
C LEU A 146 14.20 11.83 -4.12
N ALA A 147 13.20 11.75 -4.98
CA ALA A 147 13.32 12.14 -6.39
C ALA A 147 13.64 13.63 -6.53
N GLN A 148 12.92 14.50 -5.81
CA GLN A 148 13.19 15.94 -5.81
C GLN A 148 14.59 16.26 -5.30
N ALA A 149 14.98 15.68 -4.15
CA ALA A 149 16.32 15.89 -3.60
C ALA A 149 17.42 15.41 -4.57
N THR A 150 17.17 14.34 -5.32
CA THR A 150 18.09 13.83 -6.34
C THR A 150 18.20 14.80 -7.54
N GLU A 151 17.09 15.39 -7.99
CA GLU A 151 17.08 16.37 -9.08
C GLU A 151 17.82 17.66 -8.70
N ASP A 152 17.54 18.19 -7.51
CA ASP A 152 18.21 19.39 -7.00
C ASP A 152 19.72 19.14 -6.85
N LEU A 153 20.09 17.96 -6.34
CA LEU A 153 21.48 17.53 -6.21
C LEU A 153 22.16 17.43 -7.58
N GLU A 154 21.50 16.81 -8.57
CA GLU A 154 22.00 16.70 -9.94
C GLU A 154 22.20 18.09 -10.57
N PHE A 155 21.27 19.02 -10.36
CA PHE A 155 21.40 20.40 -10.82
C PHE A 155 22.64 21.08 -10.22
N CYS A 156 22.86 20.95 -8.91
CA CYS A 156 24.03 21.48 -8.22
C CYS A 156 25.34 20.86 -8.71
N VAL A 157 25.38 19.54 -8.89
CA VAL A 157 26.53 18.83 -9.48
C VAL A 157 26.82 19.36 -10.88
N ASN A 158 25.81 19.52 -11.73
CA ASN A 158 25.96 20.03 -13.08
C ASN A 158 26.47 21.47 -13.11
N LEU A 159 25.97 22.32 -12.21
CA LEU A 159 26.48 23.68 -12.03
C LEU A 159 27.96 23.66 -11.62
N CYS A 160 28.33 22.85 -10.63
CA CYS A 160 29.73 22.69 -10.21
C CYS A 160 30.61 22.19 -11.34
N LYS A 161 30.20 21.14 -12.07
CA LYS A 161 30.90 20.61 -13.24
C LYS A 161 31.09 21.69 -14.31
N SER A 162 30.06 22.48 -14.61
CA SER A 162 30.16 23.58 -15.58
C SER A 162 31.17 24.64 -15.15
N ARG A 163 31.19 24.99 -13.86
CA ARG A 163 32.14 25.95 -13.29
C ARG A 163 33.57 25.42 -13.34
N VAL A 164 33.76 24.15 -12.99
CA VAL A 164 35.04 23.47 -13.13
C VAL A 164 35.51 23.57 -14.58
N MET A 165 34.67 23.20 -15.55
CA MET A 165 35.00 23.28 -16.96
C MET A 165 35.38 24.71 -17.39
N MET A 166 34.65 25.74 -16.92
CA MET A 166 35.00 27.14 -17.22
C MET A 166 36.32 27.60 -16.61
N VAL A 167 36.67 27.10 -15.42
CA VAL A 167 37.94 27.46 -14.75
C VAL A 167 39.10 26.70 -15.37
N THR A 168 38.90 25.44 -15.76
CA THR A 168 39.95 24.56 -16.30
C THR A 168 40.01 24.52 -17.83
N CYS A 169 39.20 25.31 -18.55
CA CYS A 169 39.17 25.26 -20.02
C CYS A 169 40.49 25.70 -20.66
N PHE A 170 41.33 26.43 -19.94
CA PHE A 170 42.67 26.85 -20.38
C PHE A 170 43.78 25.90 -19.94
N ASP A 171 43.51 24.96 -19.03
CA ASP A 171 44.51 24.03 -18.47
C ASP A 171 44.66 22.74 -19.29
N ILE A 172 44.12 22.70 -20.51
CA ILE A 172 44.24 21.55 -21.43
C ILE A 172 45.70 21.47 -21.93
N SER A 173 46.60 21.02 -21.07
CA SER A 173 47.86 20.46 -21.52
C SER A 173 47.53 19.19 -22.29
N LEU A 174 47.83 19.20 -23.59
CA LEU A 174 47.72 18.08 -24.53
C LEU A 174 47.96 16.75 -23.79
N PRO A 175 47.05 15.76 -23.85
CA PRO A 175 47.39 14.44 -23.33
C PRO A 175 48.71 14.04 -23.99
N LYS A 176 49.74 13.78 -23.18
CA LYS A 176 50.97 13.17 -23.68
C LYS A 176 50.56 11.84 -24.32
N SER A 177 50.28 11.84 -25.62
CA SER A 177 50.42 10.67 -26.47
C SER A 177 51.92 10.39 -26.52
N GLY A 178 52.41 9.70 -25.49
CA GLY A 178 53.83 9.49 -25.28
C GLY A 178 54.04 8.38 -24.27
N ALA A 179 54.32 7.19 -24.81
CA ALA A 179 54.53 5.88 -24.18
C ALA A 179 53.26 5.01 -24.20
N GLN A 180 53.13 3.95 -25.00
CA GLN A 180 54.17 3.07 -25.52
C GLN A 180 53.64 2.33 -26.76
N GLU A 181 53.98 2.77 -27.97
CA GLU A 181 53.92 1.90 -29.17
C GLU A 181 55.21 1.08 -29.22
N GLY A 182 55.03 -0.23 -29.33
CA GLY A 182 56.08 -1.22 -29.24
C GLY A 182 57.07 -1.20 -30.41
N LEU A 183 58.30 -1.58 -30.08
CA LEU A 183 59.16 -2.53 -30.82
C LEU A 183 58.98 -2.66 -32.34
N ARG A 184 60.12 -2.42 -33.03
CA ARG A 184 60.58 -2.85 -34.37
C ARG A 184 60.80 -1.66 -35.30
N GLU A 185 61.90 -1.49 -36.01
CA GLU A 185 63.12 -2.28 -36.19
C GLU A 185 64.20 -1.31 -36.66
N MET A 186 65.43 -1.57 -36.24
CA MET A 186 66.65 -0.93 -36.70
C MET A 186 67.13 -1.72 -37.92
N GLU A 187 67.31 -1.07 -39.08
CA GLU A 187 68.42 -1.44 -39.95
C GLU A 187 68.85 -0.27 -40.85
N VAL A 188 70.16 -0.18 -40.98
CA VAL A 188 70.96 0.73 -41.83
C VAL A 188 71.16 0.06 -43.18
#